data_AF-A0A961M0C9-F1
#
_entry.id   AF-A0A961M0C9-F1
#
_cell.length_a   1.000
_cell.length_b   1.000
_cell.length_c   1.000
_cell.angle_alpha   90.00
_cell.angle_beta   90.00
_cell.angle_gamma   90.00
#
_symmetry.space_group_name_H-M   'P 1'
#
loop_
_entity.id
_entity.type
_entity.pdbx_description
1 polymer ?
#
loop_
_entity_poly.entity_id
_entity_poly.type
_entity_poly.pdbx_seq_one_letter_code
_entity_poly.pdbx_strand_id
1 'polypeptide(L)'
;MVQRVDRAGLQVDARMAEFVEGQALPGTGIGAGAFWQAFSAIAHDLAPKNRDLLGFRDSLQAQIDDWHRTHRDRPHNAQAYRSFLEEIGYLLPEGGDFHIDTTGVDPEIARIAGPQLVVPI
;
A
#
# COMPACT_ATOMS: atom_id res chain seq x y z
N MET A 1 25.83 -12.01 -9.17
CA MET A 1 24.53 -12.71 -9.06
C MET A 1 24.05 -12.56 -7.63
N VAL A 2 22.76 -12.36 -7.41
CA VAL A 2 22.18 -12.35 -6.05
C VAL A 2 22.11 -13.79 -5.55
N GLN A 3 22.82 -14.10 -4.46
CA GLN A 3 22.65 -15.36 -3.77
C GLN A 3 21.33 -15.32 -3.00
N ARG A 4 20.49 -16.35 -3.18
CA ARG A 4 19.23 -16.49 -2.45
C ARG A 4 19.28 -17.69 -1.52
N VAL A 5 18.57 -17.59 -0.40
CA VAL A 5 18.40 -18.64 0.58
C VAL A 5 16.91 -18.92 0.77
N ASP A 6 16.57 -20.19 1.04
CA ASP A 6 15.21 -20.55 1.41
C ASP A 6 14.91 -20.11 2.85
N ARG A 7 13.77 -19.44 3.02
CA ARG A 7 13.17 -19.11 4.32
C ARG A 7 11.68 -19.36 4.25
N ALA A 8 11.23 -20.47 4.84
CA ALA A 8 9.82 -20.85 4.88
C ALA A 8 9.16 -20.86 3.47
N GLY A 9 9.89 -21.39 2.48
CA GLY A 9 9.43 -21.46 1.08
C GLY A 9 9.62 -20.16 0.28
N LEU A 10 10.11 -19.09 0.89
CA LEU A 10 10.51 -17.87 0.20
C LEU A 10 11.97 -17.94 -0.25
N GLN A 11 12.25 -17.37 -1.42
CA GLN A 11 13.62 -17.19 -1.91
C GLN A 11 14.09 -15.76 -1.62
N VAL A 12 14.83 -15.58 -0.53
CA VAL A 12 15.25 -14.27 0.02
C VAL A 12 16.72 -14.00 -0.34
N ASP A 13 17.09 -12.76 -0.68
CA ASP A 13 18.51 -12.37 -0.84
C ASP A 13 19.28 -12.69 0.45
N ALA A 14 20.41 -13.38 0.33
CA ALA A 14 21.18 -13.86 1.48
C ALA A 14 21.58 -12.73 2.44
N ARG A 15 21.94 -11.54 1.91
CA ARG A 15 22.33 -10.38 2.72
C ARG A 15 21.15 -9.83 3.51
N MET A 16 19.94 -9.89 2.93
CA MET A 16 18.72 -9.49 3.63
C MET A 16 18.38 -10.48 4.75
N ALA A 17 18.49 -11.79 4.49
CA ALA A 17 18.27 -12.79 5.52
C ALA A 17 19.27 -12.64 6.69
N GLU A 18 20.55 -12.45 6.37
CA GLU A 18 21.61 -12.20 7.36
C GLU A 18 21.36 -10.91 8.17
N PHE A 19 20.95 -9.82 7.51
CA PHE A 19 20.60 -8.57 8.20
C PHE A 19 19.43 -8.76 9.16
N VAL A 20 18.34 -9.37 8.70
CA VAL A 20 17.15 -9.59 9.53
C VAL A 20 17.50 -10.46 10.74
N GLU A 21 18.21 -11.56 10.53
CA GLU A 21 18.54 -12.51 11.58
C GLU A 21 19.62 -12.00 12.54
N GLY A 22 20.62 -11.31 12.02
CA GLY A 22 21.79 -10.87 12.79
C GLY A 22 21.68 -9.48 13.40
N GLN A 23 20.82 -8.60 12.87
CA GLN A 23 20.76 -7.18 13.29
C GLN A 23 19.35 -6.72 13.65
N ALA A 24 18.32 -7.09 12.88
CA ALA A 24 16.97 -6.57 13.11
C ALA A 24 16.19 -7.31 14.20
N LEU A 25 16.28 -8.65 14.24
CA LEU A 25 15.54 -9.49 15.20
C LEU A 25 16.12 -9.53 16.62
N PRO A 26 17.46 -9.51 16.84
CA PRO A 26 18.00 -9.54 18.19
C PRO A 26 17.44 -8.42 19.07
N GLY A 27 16.99 -8.76 20.28
CA GLY A 27 16.39 -7.81 21.23
C GLY A 27 14.88 -7.59 21.08
N THR A 28 14.25 -8.09 20.02
CA THR A 28 12.79 -7.95 19.80
C THR A 28 11.94 -8.99 20.53
N GLY A 29 12.55 -10.10 20.95
CA GLY A 29 11.85 -11.27 21.52
C GLY A 29 11.21 -12.20 20.47
N ILE A 30 11.38 -11.93 19.17
CA ILE A 30 10.83 -12.74 18.08
C ILE A 30 11.90 -13.69 17.54
N GLY A 31 11.61 -14.99 17.49
CA GLY A 31 12.50 -15.98 16.88
C GLY A 31 12.45 -15.94 15.35
N ALA A 32 13.61 -16.05 14.69
CA ALA A 32 13.73 -15.99 13.23
C ALA A 32 12.83 -16.98 12.50
N GLY A 33 12.74 -18.23 12.97
CA GLY A 33 11.85 -19.23 12.38
C GLY A 33 10.38 -18.83 12.44
N ALA A 34 9.92 -18.31 13.58
CA ALA A 34 8.54 -17.85 13.74
C ALA A 34 8.25 -16.62 12.85
N PHE A 35 9.19 -15.68 12.78
CA PHE A 35 9.11 -14.53 11.89
C PHE A 35 8.96 -14.96 10.43
N TRP A 36 9.86 -15.79 9.90
CA TRP A 36 9.84 -16.17 8.49
C TRP A 36 8.60 -16.99 8.12
N GLN A 37 8.12 -17.86 9.01
CA GLN A 37 6.88 -18.61 8.79
C GLN A 37 5.67 -17.68 8.70
N ALA A 38 5.52 -16.76 9.67
CA ALA A 38 4.41 -15.81 9.67
C ALA A 38 4.48 -14.86 8.47
N PHE A 39 5.67 -14.33 8.16
CA PHE A 39 5.88 -13.46 7.01
C PHE A 39 5.55 -14.17 5.69
N SER A 40 6.02 -15.41 5.51
CA SER A 40 5.71 -16.22 4.33
C SER A 40 4.21 -16.44 4.18
N ALA A 41 3.51 -16.79 5.26
CA ALA A 41 2.06 -16.97 5.23
C ALA A 41 1.32 -15.68 4.81
N ILE A 42 1.70 -14.54 5.41
CA ILE A 42 1.11 -13.22 5.08
C ILE A 42 1.40 -12.85 3.62
N ALA A 43 2.63 -13.06 3.15
CA ALA A 43 3.01 -12.74 1.79
C ALA A 43 2.20 -13.56 0.78
N HIS A 44 2.00 -14.85 1.01
CA HIS A 44 1.21 -15.70 0.11
C HIS A 44 -0.28 -15.34 0.11
N ASP A 45 -0.86 -14.94 1.26
CA ASP A 45 -2.26 -14.51 1.33
C ASP A 45 -2.50 -13.10 0.74
N LEU A 46 -1.61 -12.15 1.04
CA LEU A 46 -1.85 -10.74 0.72
C LEU A 46 -1.21 -10.27 -0.58
N ALA A 47 -0.16 -10.93 -1.09
CA ALA A 47 0.46 -10.50 -2.35
C ALA A 47 -0.49 -10.57 -3.56
N PRO A 48 -1.34 -11.60 -3.74
CA PRO A 48 -2.35 -11.60 -4.80
C PRO A 48 -3.31 -10.41 -4.68
N LYS A 49 -3.84 -10.15 -3.48
CA LYS A 49 -4.74 -9.01 -3.23
C LYS A 49 -4.07 -7.67 -3.53
N ASN A 50 -2.81 -7.51 -3.13
CA ASN A 50 -2.03 -6.30 -3.40
C ASN A 50 -1.83 -6.08 -4.92
N ARG A 51 -1.50 -7.15 -5.66
CA ARG A 51 -1.40 -7.09 -7.13
C ARG A 51 -2.74 -6.69 -7.76
N ASP A 52 -3.85 -7.22 -7.27
CA ASP A 52 -5.18 -6.89 -7.79
C ASP A 52 -5.54 -5.41 -7.52
N LEU A 53 -5.14 -4.87 -6.35
CA LEU A 53 -5.29 -3.45 -6.05
C LEU A 53 -4.47 -2.55 -6.99
N LEU A 54 -3.27 -2.97 -7.38
CA LEU A 54 -2.48 -2.25 -8.39
C LEU A 54 -3.15 -2.32 -9.76
N GLY A 55 -3.62 -3.50 -10.18
CA GLY A 55 -4.37 -3.65 -11.43
C GLY A 55 -5.65 -2.83 -11.47
N PHE A 56 -6.33 -2.66 -10.34
CA PHE A 56 -7.49 -1.77 -10.21
C PHE A 56 -7.11 -0.29 -10.39
N ARG A 57 -5.96 0.15 -9.89
CA ARG A 57 -5.47 1.52 -10.13
C ARG A 57 -5.19 1.75 -11.61
N ASP A 58 -4.52 0.79 -12.26
CA ASP A 58 -4.21 0.87 -13.69
C ASP A 58 -5.50 0.91 -14.54
N SER A 59 -6.51 0.12 -14.17
CA SER A 59 -7.80 0.10 -14.89
C SER A 59 -8.56 1.42 -14.73
N LEU A 60 -8.57 2.02 -13.53
CA LEU A 60 -9.17 3.32 -13.30
C LEU A 60 -8.47 4.41 -14.12
N GLN A 61 -7.13 4.45 -14.09
CA GLN A 61 -6.36 5.44 -14.84
C GLN A 61 -6.58 5.29 -16.35
N ALA A 62 -6.58 4.07 -16.88
CA ALA A 62 -6.81 3.83 -18.30
C ALA A 62 -8.19 4.32 -18.77
N GLN A 63 -9.23 4.12 -17.95
CA GLN A 63 -10.58 4.62 -18.23
C GLN A 63 -10.64 6.15 -18.20
N ILE A 64 -10.01 6.79 -17.21
CA ILE A 64 -9.94 8.26 -17.11
C ILE A 64 -9.21 8.85 -18.31
N ASP A 65 -8.07 8.27 -18.70
CA ASP A 65 -7.33 8.69 -19.88
C ASP A 65 -8.17 8.56 -21.16
N ASP A 66 -8.93 7.46 -21.29
CA ASP A 66 -9.79 7.24 -22.45
C ASP A 66 -10.95 8.21 -22.51
N TRP A 67 -11.56 8.52 -21.37
CA TRP A 67 -12.60 9.54 -21.26
C TRP A 67 -12.09 10.89 -21.76
N HIS A 68 -10.89 11.30 -21.34
CA HIS A 68 -10.30 12.56 -21.80
C HIS A 68 -9.91 12.53 -23.29
N ARG A 69 -9.40 11.41 -23.82
CA ARG A 69 -9.08 11.27 -25.25
C ARG A 69 -10.32 11.41 -26.12
N THR A 70 -11.43 10.78 -25.73
CA THR A 70 -12.69 10.78 -26.47
C THR A 70 -13.44 12.12 -26.39
N HIS A 71 -13.16 12.93 -25.38
CA HIS A 71 -13.80 14.23 -25.15
C HIS A 71 -12.89 15.45 -25.44
N ARG A 72 -11.71 15.24 -26.02
CA ARG A 72 -10.64 16.25 -26.17
C ARG A 72 -11.04 17.56 -26.87
N ASP A 73 -11.96 17.49 -27.84
CA ASP A 73 -12.35 18.63 -28.69
C ASP A 73 -13.61 19.34 -28.19
N ARG A 74 -14.04 19.04 -26.96
CA ARG A 74 -15.24 19.61 -26.33
C ARG A 74 -14.84 20.35 -25.05
N PRO A 75 -15.56 21.43 -24.68
CA PRO A 75 -15.44 22.00 -23.35
C PRO A 75 -15.70 20.93 -22.28
N HIS A 76 -14.95 20.98 -21.17
CA HIS A 76 -15.12 20.01 -20.09
C HIS A 76 -16.50 20.15 -19.43
N ASN A 77 -17.26 19.04 -19.41
CA ASN A 77 -18.55 18.97 -18.73
C ASN A 77 -18.37 18.25 -17.37
N ALA A 78 -18.34 19.04 -16.30
CA ALA A 78 -18.11 18.53 -14.94
C ALA A 78 -19.20 17.56 -14.45
N GLN A 79 -20.46 17.77 -14.83
CA GLN A 79 -21.56 16.89 -14.43
C GLN A 79 -21.41 15.52 -15.10
N ALA A 80 -21.11 15.49 -16.40
CA ALA A 80 -20.89 14.25 -17.12
C ALA A 80 -19.64 13.51 -16.61
N TYR A 81 -18.57 14.25 -16.31
CA TYR A 81 -17.34 13.66 -15.77
C TYR A 81 -17.55 13.05 -14.38
N ARG A 82 -18.27 13.74 -13.49
CA ARG A 82 -18.61 13.19 -12.18
C ARG A 82 -19.41 11.90 -12.29
N SER A 83 -20.45 11.87 -13.12
CA SER A 83 -21.26 10.67 -13.33
C SER A 83 -20.43 9.50 -13.88
N PHE A 84 -19.50 9.78 -14.80
CA PHE A 84 -18.53 8.79 -15.28
C PHE A 84 -17.65 8.25 -14.15
N LEU A 85 -17.09 9.11 -13.29
CA LEU A 85 -16.25 8.68 -12.18
C LEU A 85 -17.02 7.83 -11.15
N GLU A 86 -18.30 8.13 -10.92
CA GLU A 86 -19.20 7.31 -10.10
C GLU A 86 -19.47 5.95 -10.78
N GLU A 87 -19.72 5.92 -12.09
CA GLU A 87 -19.98 4.71 -12.89
C GLU A 87 -18.81 3.73 -12.88
N ILE A 88 -17.56 4.22 -13.02
CA ILE A 88 -16.37 3.35 -13.00
C ILE A 88 -15.95 2.95 -11.57
N GLY A 89 -16.66 3.41 -10.54
CA GLY A 89 -16.35 3.13 -9.14
C GLY A 89 -15.14 3.90 -8.59
N TYR A 90 -14.75 5.00 -9.24
CA TYR A 90 -13.71 5.90 -8.73
C TYR A 90 -14.24 6.79 -7.61
N LEU A 91 -15.39 7.42 -7.82
CA LEU A 91 -16.13 8.13 -6.78
C LEU A 91 -17.13 7.19 -6.15
N LEU A 92 -16.95 6.91 -4.85
CA LEU A 92 -17.84 6.09 -4.06
C LEU A 92 -18.80 6.96 -3.25
N PRO A 93 -19.99 6.43 -2.86
CA PRO A 93 -20.86 7.11 -1.92
C PRO A 93 -20.14 7.40 -0.60
N GLU A 94 -20.40 8.57 -0.03
CA GLU A 94 -19.89 8.93 1.29
C GLU A 94 -20.48 7.98 2.36
N GLY A 95 -19.62 7.54 3.28
CA GLY A 95 -20.05 6.79 4.45
C GLY A 95 -20.76 7.68 5.48
N GLY A 96 -21.47 7.08 6.42
CA GLY A 96 -22.06 7.85 7.53
C GLY A 96 -21.00 8.41 8.48
N ASP A 97 -21.39 9.39 9.30
CA ASP A 97 -20.54 10.00 10.32
C ASP A 97 -19.97 8.94 11.28
N PHE A 98 -18.67 9.07 11.60
CA PHE A 98 -18.00 8.24 12.59
C PHE A 98 -16.87 9.02 13.28
N HIS A 99 -16.34 8.46 14.37
CA HIS A 99 -15.14 8.97 15.05
C HIS A 99 -14.02 7.93 14.95
N ILE A 100 -12.80 8.38 14.72
CA ILE A 100 -11.61 7.52 14.79
C ILE A 100 -11.36 7.05 16.24
N ASP A 101 -10.82 5.86 16.40
CA ASP A 101 -10.62 5.18 17.70
C ASP A 101 -9.13 4.95 18.05
N THR A 102 -8.22 5.56 17.29
CA THR A 102 -6.78 5.33 17.42
C THR A 102 -6.24 5.81 18.78
N THR A 103 -5.49 4.94 19.47
CA THR A 103 -4.88 5.23 20.78
C THR A 103 -3.37 5.07 20.74
N GLY A 104 -2.66 5.60 21.74
CA GLY A 104 -1.20 5.45 21.86
C GLY A 104 -0.39 6.29 20.85
N VAL A 105 -0.96 7.38 20.35
CA VAL A 105 -0.31 8.26 19.37
C VAL A 105 0.53 9.34 20.07
N ASP A 106 1.76 9.54 19.61
CA ASP A 106 2.67 10.56 20.14
C ASP A 106 2.12 11.99 19.99
N PRO A 107 2.42 12.92 20.92
CA PRO A 107 1.94 14.30 20.87
C PRO A 107 2.29 15.05 19.58
N GLU A 108 3.43 14.76 18.97
CA GLU A 108 3.91 15.32 17.71
C GLU A 108 2.97 15.04 16.54
N ILE A 109 2.20 13.95 16.62
CA ILE A 109 1.19 13.58 15.63
C ILE A 109 -0.20 14.02 16.09
N ALA A 110 -0.53 13.84 17.38
CA ALA A 110 -1.90 13.98 17.86
C ALA A 110 -2.30 15.38 18.33
N ARG A 111 -1.34 16.24 18.74
CA ARG A 111 -1.63 17.47 19.50
C ARG A 111 -0.81 18.69 19.09
N ILE A 112 0.39 18.49 18.54
CA ILE A 112 1.32 19.58 18.20
C ILE A 112 1.26 19.83 16.69
N ALA A 113 0.97 21.06 16.29
CA ALA A 113 1.11 21.47 14.90
C ALA A 113 2.57 21.86 14.61
N GLY A 114 3.16 21.27 13.57
CA GLY A 114 4.54 21.54 13.18
C GLY A 114 4.87 21.07 11.76
N PRO A 115 6.05 21.44 11.23
CA PRO A 115 6.50 20.99 9.92
C PRO A 115 6.84 19.49 9.94
N GLN A 116 6.55 18.79 8.84
CA GLN A 116 7.00 17.42 8.60
C GLN A 116 8.07 17.41 7.50
N LEU A 117 9.27 16.95 7.84
CA LEU A 117 10.38 16.82 6.89
C LEU A 117 10.36 15.43 6.23
N VAL A 118 10.67 15.37 4.93
CA VAL A 118 10.76 14.13 4.16
C VAL A 118 12.16 14.03 3.54
N VAL A 119 12.88 12.93 3.84
CA VAL A 119 14.27 12.68 3.40
C VAL A 119 14.46 11.22 2.96
N PRO A 120 15.41 10.92 2.06
CA PRO A 120 15.83 9.55 1.79
C PRO A 120 16.57 8.97 3.01
N ILE A 121 16.21 7.76 3.41
CA ILE A 121 16.81 7.02 4.55
C ILE A 121 18.14 6.37 4.19
#